data_AF-A0A067RFQ0-F1
#
_entry.id   AF-A0A067RFQ0-F1
#
_cell.length_a   1.000
_cell.length_b   1.000
_cell.length_c   1.000
_cell.angle_alpha   90.00
_cell.angle_beta   90.00
_cell.angle_gamma   90.00
#
_symmetry.space_group_name_H-M   'P 1'
#
loop_
_entity.id
_entity.type
_entity.pdbx_description
1 polymer ?
#
loop_
_entity_poly.entity_id
_entity_poly.type
_entity_poly.pdbx_seq_one_letter_code
_entity_poly.pdbx_strand_id
1 'polypeptide(L)'
;MWQSSGEPIRMNLVSCDTFVVLPPLTAHGGVIFGKNSDRPYGEVQELVYRPAQQHPAGDKLQCTYITVEQVDATQAVILSKPAWMWGAEMGANANGVVIGNEAVWTRLGSPSDCDEKLLGMDLVRLGLERSQTAEQALEVITELLERYGQGGPCSDLMTDFTYHNSFIIADPKEAWVLETAGKVWAAEKITAGCRNISNALSIGTKIDRSSADLKEVAQKHGFWDGQGDFNFASVYCKSNGSGSEREICGRNLLKTLSADNTFDVSNMFEVLRDEDSGICRKSGDPFPTTGSQVSLLSAPGSGKPHCHWFTATPNPRASVFKPFIFTPAARISQHTCSPTFENDPAKVVPRFQRRVDRAHTLYKLHAGASDSARSLLKDMELSCVVEVNKFLEDFAPGQSLNEVDDLLKDVVETEVKFYK
;
A
#
# COMPACT_ATOMS: atom_id res chain seq x y z
N MET A 1 -16.79 1.03 43.41
CA MET A 1 -17.15 2.34 42.84
C MET A 1 -15.88 2.91 42.20
N TRP A 2 -15.64 2.55 40.93
CA TRP A 2 -14.57 3.14 40.14
C TRP A 2 -15.17 4.31 39.37
N GLN A 3 -14.84 5.54 39.79
CA GLN A 3 -15.21 6.74 39.05
C GLN A 3 -14.30 6.87 37.83
N SER A 4 -14.93 6.96 36.67
CA SER A 4 -14.33 7.26 35.37
C SER A 4 -13.85 8.71 35.34
N SER A 5 -12.53 8.93 35.33
CA SER A 5 -11.97 10.17 34.77
C SER A 5 -11.88 9.97 33.26
N GLY A 6 -12.92 10.40 32.55
CA GLY A 6 -12.96 10.44 31.10
C GLY A 6 -12.01 11.52 30.58
N GLU A 7 -10.82 11.11 30.19
CA GLU A 7 -10.15 11.69 29.02
C GLU A 7 -10.12 10.59 27.95
N PRO A 8 -10.56 10.87 26.71
CA PRO A 8 -10.35 9.92 25.63
C PRO A 8 -8.84 9.80 25.49
N ILE A 9 -8.32 8.57 25.60
CA ILE A 9 -6.96 8.26 25.19
C ILE A 9 -6.87 8.77 23.76
N ARG A 10 -6.18 9.90 23.54
CA ARG A 10 -5.73 10.32 22.22
C ARG A 10 -4.72 9.24 21.82
N MET A 11 -5.20 8.15 21.24
CA MET A 11 -4.32 7.24 20.52
C MET A 11 -3.69 8.12 19.45
N ASN A 12 -2.41 8.45 19.60
CA ASN A 12 -1.62 8.93 18.49
C ASN A 12 -1.67 7.79 17.47
N LEU A 13 -2.49 7.96 16.43
CA LEU A 13 -2.72 6.96 15.40
C LEU A 13 -1.50 6.96 14.48
N VAL A 14 -0.59 6.04 14.75
CA VAL A 14 0.67 5.82 14.03
C VAL A 14 0.48 4.52 13.22
N SER A 15 0.32 4.62 11.89
CA SER A 15 -0.09 3.50 11.01
C SER A 15 0.39 3.60 9.53
N CYS A 16 1.20 2.64 9.07
CA CYS A 16 1.74 2.50 7.71
C CYS A 16 2.96 3.37 7.39
N ASP A 17 3.84 2.80 6.58
CA ASP A 17 5.03 3.45 6.03
C ASP A 17 5.24 2.93 4.60
N THR A 18 5.53 3.84 3.67
CA THR A 18 5.85 3.51 2.27
C THR A 18 7.14 4.17 1.84
N PHE A 19 7.91 3.45 1.02
CA PHE A 19 9.29 3.77 0.65
C PHE A 19 9.47 3.56 -0.85
N VAL A 20 10.32 4.38 -1.45
CA VAL A 20 10.82 4.18 -2.81
C VAL A 20 12.29 4.57 -2.90
N VAL A 21 13.06 3.77 -3.63
CA VAL A 21 14.48 3.98 -3.94
C VAL A 21 14.65 3.87 -5.45
N LEU A 22 15.18 4.91 -6.06
CA LEU A 22 15.36 5.02 -7.50
C LEU A 22 16.85 4.90 -7.88
N PRO A 23 17.16 4.57 -9.13
CA PRO A 23 18.51 4.69 -9.66
C PRO A 23 19.09 6.10 -9.46
N PRO A 24 20.42 6.24 -9.30
CA PRO A 24 21.44 5.18 -9.37
C PRO A 24 21.65 4.43 -8.05
N LEU A 25 20.81 4.61 -7.03
CA LEU A 25 21.06 4.05 -5.68
C LEU A 25 20.87 2.52 -5.59
N THR A 26 20.29 1.90 -6.61
CA THR A 26 19.89 0.49 -6.61
C THR A 26 20.86 -0.38 -7.40
N ALA A 27 21.11 -1.62 -6.96
CA ALA A 27 22.11 -2.52 -7.56
C ALA A 27 21.89 -2.82 -9.07
N HIS A 28 20.65 -2.84 -9.56
CA HIS A 28 20.32 -3.28 -10.92
C HIS A 28 19.71 -2.18 -11.80
N GLY A 29 19.82 -0.91 -11.38
CA GLY A 29 19.27 0.24 -12.12
C GLY A 29 17.74 0.23 -12.28
N GLY A 30 17.04 -0.55 -11.47
CA GLY A 30 15.58 -0.55 -11.37
C GLY A 30 15.07 0.31 -10.21
N VAL A 31 13.75 0.44 -10.06
CA VAL A 31 13.13 1.11 -8.91
C VAL A 31 12.73 0.07 -7.86
N ILE A 32 13.00 0.33 -6.59
CA ILE A 32 12.59 -0.52 -5.47
C ILE A 32 11.54 0.22 -4.64
N PHE A 33 10.38 -0.40 -4.49
CA PHE A 33 9.26 0.09 -3.69
C PHE A 33 9.04 -0.82 -2.48
N GLY A 34 8.64 -0.26 -1.34
CA GLY A 34 8.31 -1.01 -0.14
C GLY A 34 7.12 -0.40 0.62
N LYS A 35 6.21 -1.22 1.16
CA LYS A 35 5.07 -0.74 1.97
C LYS A 35 4.75 -1.70 3.10
N ASN A 36 4.55 -1.16 4.31
CA ASN A 36 3.90 -1.82 5.42
C ASN A 36 2.50 -1.27 5.62
N SER A 37 1.50 -2.15 5.74
CA SER A 37 0.12 -1.76 6.03
C SER A 37 -0.24 -2.11 7.48
N ASP A 38 -0.32 -1.08 8.32
CA ASP A 38 -0.71 -1.20 9.72
C ASP A 38 -2.21 -0.99 9.86
N ARG A 39 -2.92 -2.02 10.31
CA ARG A 39 -4.39 -2.04 10.34
C ARG A 39 -4.87 -2.39 11.73
N PRO A 40 -6.12 -2.08 12.10
CA PRO A 40 -6.63 -2.36 13.45
C PRO A 40 -6.44 -3.83 13.84
N TYR A 41 -6.08 -4.09 15.10
CA TYR A 41 -5.87 -5.44 15.58
C TYR A 41 -7.05 -6.37 15.26
N GLY A 42 -6.74 -7.52 14.66
CA GLY A 42 -7.72 -8.52 14.22
C GLY A 42 -8.27 -8.30 12.81
N GLU A 43 -7.95 -7.19 12.13
CA GLU A 43 -8.27 -7.02 10.72
C GLU A 43 -7.34 -7.90 9.85
N VAL A 44 -7.94 -8.65 8.93
CA VAL A 44 -7.21 -9.60 8.08
C VAL A 44 -6.94 -8.95 6.73
N GLN A 45 -5.71 -9.05 6.24
CA GLN A 45 -5.39 -8.79 4.83
C GLN A 45 -5.32 -10.09 4.05
N GLU A 46 -5.82 -10.05 2.82
CA GLU A 46 -5.67 -11.09 1.82
C GLU A 46 -4.79 -10.61 0.67
N LEU A 47 -4.16 -11.56 -0.01
CA LEU A 47 -3.42 -11.32 -1.24
C LEU A 47 -4.21 -11.92 -2.40
N VAL A 48 -4.62 -11.06 -3.35
CA VAL A 48 -5.47 -11.45 -4.47
C VAL A 48 -4.90 -11.01 -5.81
N TYR A 49 -5.00 -11.88 -6.81
CA TYR A 49 -4.66 -11.60 -8.20
C TYR A 49 -5.95 -11.42 -9.00
N ARG A 50 -5.96 -10.40 -9.87
CA ARG A 50 -7.04 -10.12 -10.81
C ARG A 50 -6.44 -9.99 -12.20
N PRO A 51 -6.85 -10.83 -13.18
CA PRO A 51 -6.37 -10.69 -14.55
C PRO A 51 -6.92 -9.41 -15.19
N ALA A 52 -6.31 -8.97 -16.29
CA ALA A 52 -6.83 -7.89 -17.11
C ALA A 52 -8.24 -8.25 -17.64
N GLN A 53 -9.13 -7.26 -17.71
CA GLN A 53 -10.51 -7.46 -18.16
C GLN A 53 -10.93 -6.41 -19.17
N GLN A 54 -11.89 -6.78 -20.01
CA GLN A 54 -12.61 -5.89 -20.91
C GLN A 54 -14.03 -5.72 -20.36
N HIS A 55 -14.54 -4.50 -20.41
CA HIS A 55 -15.85 -4.13 -19.87
C HIS A 55 -16.73 -3.52 -20.97
N PRO A 56 -18.05 -3.75 -20.96
CA PRO A 56 -18.96 -3.07 -21.86
C PRO A 56 -18.96 -1.55 -21.67
N ALA A 57 -19.20 -0.80 -22.76
CA ALA A 57 -19.32 0.65 -22.69
C ALA A 57 -20.46 1.07 -21.76
N GLY A 58 -20.19 2.02 -20.87
CA GLY A 58 -21.16 2.52 -19.87
C GLY A 58 -21.42 1.57 -18.70
N ASP A 59 -20.61 0.52 -18.54
CA ASP A 59 -20.66 -0.35 -17.38
C ASP A 59 -20.30 0.41 -16.09
N LYS A 60 -20.73 -0.13 -14.95
CA LYS A 60 -20.54 0.48 -13.64
C LYS A 60 -19.84 -0.48 -12.70
N LEU A 61 -19.03 0.08 -11.81
CA LEU A 61 -18.22 -0.67 -10.85
C LEU A 61 -18.65 -0.32 -9.43
N GLN A 62 -19.10 -1.33 -8.69
CA GLN A 62 -19.27 -1.20 -7.25
C GLN A 62 -17.91 -1.28 -6.56
N CYS A 63 -17.46 -0.16 -5.98
CA CYS A 63 -16.31 -0.09 -5.09
C CYS A 63 -16.72 -0.50 -3.66
N THR A 64 -15.94 -0.11 -2.64
CA THR A 64 -16.25 -0.50 -1.26
C THR A 64 -17.61 0.02 -0.82
N TYR A 65 -17.86 1.31 -1.05
CA TYR A 65 -19.11 1.95 -0.64
C TYR A 65 -19.98 2.42 -1.79
N ILE A 66 -19.40 3.14 -2.74
CA ILE A 66 -20.15 3.74 -3.85
C ILE A 66 -19.93 3.00 -5.17
N THR A 67 -20.84 3.24 -6.11
CA THR A 67 -20.68 2.85 -7.51
C THR A 67 -20.04 3.98 -8.30
N VAL A 68 -19.06 3.67 -9.15
CA VAL A 68 -18.43 4.61 -10.09
C VAL A 68 -18.54 4.11 -11.52
N GLU A 69 -18.29 4.99 -12.49
CA GLU A 69 -18.20 4.59 -13.90
C GLU A 69 -17.00 3.66 -14.12
N GLN A 70 -17.23 2.58 -14.88
CA GLN A 70 -16.19 1.64 -15.29
C GLN A 70 -15.46 2.12 -16.55
N VAL A 71 -14.21 1.70 -16.71
CA VAL A 71 -13.42 1.90 -17.94
C VAL A 71 -13.49 0.67 -18.84
N ASP A 72 -13.29 0.86 -20.15
CA ASP A 72 -13.41 -0.22 -21.15
C ASP A 72 -12.42 -1.38 -20.91
N ALA A 73 -11.24 -1.10 -20.35
CA ALA A 73 -10.24 -2.12 -20.07
C ALA A 73 -9.51 -1.85 -18.75
N THR A 74 -9.21 -2.92 -18.02
CA THR A 74 -8.41 -2.90 -16.79
C THR A 74 -7.13 -3.72 -16.93
N GLN A 75 -6.06 -3.27 -16.29
CA GLN A 75 -4.80 -4.01 -16.20
C GLN A 75 -4.92 -5.18 -15.23
N ALA A 76 -4.08 -6.20 -15.42
CA ALA A 76 -3.93 -7.25 -14.42
C ALA A 76 -3.22 -6.68 -13.19
N VAL A 77 -3.70 -7.03 -11.99
CA VAL A 77 -3.22 -6.50 -10.70
C VAL A 77 -3.02 -7.62 -9.68
N ILE A 78 -2.03 -7.44 -8.81
CA ILE A 78 -1.83 -8.19 -7.57
C ILE A 78 -2.00 -7.21 -6.40
N LEU A 79 -2.86 -7.55 -5.44
CA LEU A 79 -3.34 -6.62 -4.41
C LEU A 79 -3.21 -7.22 -3.03
N SER A 80 -2.58 -6.50 -2.10
CA SER A 80 -2.69 -6.74 -0.66
C SER A 80 -3.81 -5.85 -0.11
N LYS A 81 -4.89 -6.45 0.38
CA LYS A 81 -6.10 -5.72 0.76
C LYS A 81 -6.73 -6.23 2.05
N PRO A 82 -7.33 -5.37 2.88
CA PRO A 82 -8.22 -5.81 3.95
C PRO A 82 -9.35 -6.66 3.37
N ALA A 83 -9.63 -7.80 4.00
CA ALA A 83 -10.51 -8.83 3.46
C ALA A 83 -11.98 -8.37 3.29
N TRP A 84 -12.39 -7.31 3.99
CA TRP A 84 -13.78 -6.82 3.98
C TRP A 84 -14.09 -5.83 2.85
N MET A 85 -13.08 -5.14 2.30
CA MET A 85 -13.26 -4.05 1.34
C MET A 85 -13.04 -4.50 -0.10
N TRP A 86 -13.40 -3.65 -1.07
CA TRP A 86 -13.12 -3.88 -2.50
C TRP A 86 -11.74 -3.34 -2.91
N GLY A 87 -11.34 -2.20 -2.35
CA GLY A 87 -10.05 -1.56 -2.59
C GLY A 87 -8.85 -2.34 -2.04
N ALA A 88 -7.67 -1.71 -2.09
CA ALA A 88 -6.41 -2.29 -1.63
C ALA A 88 -5.55 -1.29 -0.87
N GLU A 89 -4.73 -1.81 0.05
CA GLU A 89 -3.75 -1.01 0.78
C GLU A 89 -2.48 -0.81 -0.06
N MET A 90 -2.17 -1.78 -0.91
CA MET A 90 -1.05 -1.73 -1.84
C MET A 90 -1.22 -2.77 -2.94
N GLY A 91 -0.48 -2.57 -4.02
CA GLY A 91 -0.37 -3.58 -5.05
C GLY A 91 0.58 -3.19 -6.16
N ALA A 92 0.53 -3.99 -7.21
CA ALA A 92 1.23 -3.76 -8.46
C ALA A 92 0.33 -4.13 -9.64
N ASN A 93 0.61 -3.57 -10.81
CA ASN A 93 -0.02 -3.98 -12.06
C ASN A 93 1.01 -4.54 -13.07
N ALA A 94 0.50 -5.20 -14.10
CA ALA A 94 1.34 -5.84 -15.13
C ALA A 94 2.20 -4.88 -15.97
N ASN A 95 1.93 -3.57 -15.89
CA ASN A 95 2.70 -2.52 -16.57
C ASN A 95 3.83 -1.96 -15.72
N GLY A 96 4.04 -2.50 -14.50
CA GLY A 96 5.10 -2.04 -13.60
C GLY A 96 4.72 -0.84 -12.77
N VAL A 97 3.43 -0.51 -12.63
CA VAL A 97 2.97 0.51 -11.67
C VAL A 97 2.77 -0.14 -10.31
N VAL A 98 3.28 0.49 -9.26
CA VAL A 98 3.06 0.12 -7.86
C VAL A 98 2.47 1.31 -7.10
N ILE A 99 1.55 1.03 -6.18
CA ILE A 99 0.90 2.05 -5.36
C ILE A 99 0.77 1.52 -3.94
N GLY A 100 1.05 2.38 -2.96
CA GLY A 100 0.72 2.18 -1.56
C GLY A 100 0.21 3.49 -0.94
N ASN A 101 -0.68 3.37 0.05
CA ASN A 101 -1.26 4.52 0.76
C ASN A 101 -1.03 4.48 2.27
N GLU A 102 -1.17 5.65 2.91
CA GLU A 102 -1.22 5.84 4.36
C GLU A 102 -2.39 6.73 4.77
N ALA A 103 -2.81 6.56 6.02
CA ALA A 103 -3.75 7.45 6.67
C ALA A 103 -3.08 8.77 7.08
N VAL A 104 -3.69 9.89 6.68
CA VAL A 104 -3.31 11.24 7.12
C VAL A 104 -4.53 12.00 7.63
N TRP A 105 -4.32 12.87 8.62
CA TRP A 105 -5.37 13.71 9.20
C TRP A 105 -5.13 15.17 8.89
N THR A 106 -6.12 15.79 8.24
CA THR A 106 -6.00 17.15 7.72
C THR A 106 -6.96 18.10 8.42
N ARG A 107 -6.73 19.40 8.29
CA ARG A 107 -7.60 20.47 8.81
C ARG A 107 -8.95 20.52 8.10
N LEU A 108 -9.05 19.93 6.90
CA LEU A 108 -10.33 19.75 6.20
C LEU A 108 -11.11 18.54 6.68
N GLY A 109 -10.55 17.73 7.59
CA GLY A 109 -11.27 16.58 8.15
C GLY A 109 -12.49 17.01 8.98
N SER A 110 -13.60 16.31 8.81
CA SER A 110 -14.91 16.70 9.33
C SER A 110 -15.77 15.48 9.71
N PRO A 111 -16.88 15.64 10.46
CA PRO A 111 -17.84 14.56 10.66
C PRO A 111 -18.41 13.97 9.36
N SER A 112 -18.43 14.73 8.27
CA SER A 112 -18.87 14.25 6.94
C SER A 112 -17.88 13.29 6.27
N ASP A 113 -16.71 13.09 6.87
CA ASP A 113 -15.75 12.07 6.43
C ASP A 113 -16.27 10.67 6.74
N CYS A 114 -17.29 10.52 7.60
CA CYS A 114 -18.01 9.27 7.80
C CYS A 114 -18.99 8.95 6.66
N ASP A 115 -19.29 9.91 5.79
CA ASP A 115 -20.17 9.67 4.64
C ASP A 115 -19.50 8.72 3.65
N GLU A 116 -20.22 7.68 3.26
CA GLU A 116 -19.80 6.67 2.29
C GLU A 116 -19.44 7.31 0.93
N LYS A 117 -18.14 7.34 0.60
CA LYS A 117 -17.55 7.83 -0.65
C LYS A 117 -16.53 6.79 -1.15
N LEU A 118 -15.62 7.16 -2.05
CA LEU A 118 -14.45 6.33 -2.31
C LEU A 118 -13.54 6.32 -1.09
N LEU A 119 -12.99 5.17 -0.75
CA LEU A 119 -11.87 5.12 0.19
C LEU A 119 -10.55 5.38 -0.54
N GLY A 120 -9.52 5.80 0.19
CA GLY A 120 -8.16 5.84 -0.38
C GLY A 120 -7.71 4.49 -0.93
N MET A 121 -8.11 3.41 -0.28
CA MET A 121 -7.83 2.05 -0.73
C MET A 121 -8.57 1.71 -2.04
N ASP A 122 -9.77 2.28 -2.26
CA ASP A 122 -10.44 2.16 -3.56
C ASP A 122 -9.64 2.90 -4.63
N LEU A 123 -9.13 4.09 -4.31
CA LEU A 123 -8.28 4.88 -5.21
C LEU A 123 -6.97 4.16 -5.57
N VAL A 124 -6.33 3.46 -4.62
CA VAL A 124 -5.15 2.60 -4.89
C VAL A 124 -5.49 1.57 -5.98
N ARG A 125 -6.58 0.83 -5.80
CA ARG A 125 -6.96 -0.23 -6.75
C ARG A 125 -7.37 0.34 -8.10
N LEU A 126 -8.16 1.41 -8.11
CA LEU A 126 -8.58 2.09 -9.35
C LEU A 126 -7.36 2.64 -10.11
N GLY A 127 -6.39 3.24 -9.41
CA GLY A 127 -5.14 3.71 -9.98
C GLY A 127 -4.31 2.60 -10.62
N LEU A 128 -4.23 1.43 -9.97
CA LEU A 128 -3.53 0.25 -10.50
C LEU A 128 -4.24 -0.37 -11.71
N GLU A 129 -5.57 -0.53 -11.65
CA GLU A 129 -6.34 -1.17 -12.71
C GLU A 129 -6.45 -0.29 -13.96
N ARG A 130 -6.35 1.05 -13.84
CA ARG A 130 -6.66 1.99 -14.94
C ARG A 130 -5.45 2.73 -15.51
N SER A 131 -4.23 2.40 -15.08
CA SER A 131 -3.01 3.11 -15.51
C SER A 131 -1.94 2.17 -16.07
N GLN A 132 -1.04 2.71 -16.89
CA GLN A 132 0.15 2.02 -17.39
C GLN A 132 1.45 2.69 -16.93
N THR A 133 1.37 3.87 -16.30
CA THR A 133 2.49 4.63 -15.76
C THR A 133 2.12 5.26 -14.42
N ALA A 134 3.12 5.66 -13.63
CA ALA A 134 2.89 6.35 -12.36
C ALA A 134 2.15 7.68 -12.56
N GLU A 135 2.47 8.42 -13.62
CA GLU A 135 1.79 9.67 -13.97
C GLU A 135 0.31 9.45 -14.34
N GLN A 136 -0.02 8.39 -15.09
CA GLN A 136 -1.41 8.04 -15.39
C GLN A 136 -2.17 7.60 -14.13
N ALA A 137 -1.51 6.86 -13.23
CA ALA A 137 -2.12 6.50 -11.94
C ALA A 137 -2.43 7.72 -11.09
N LEU A 138 -1.52 8.70 -11.05
CA LEU A 138 -1.74 9.98 -10.38
C LEU A 138 -2.99 10.68 -10.93
N GLU A 139 -3.13 10.77 -12.26
CA GLU A 139 -4.28 11.39 -12.93
C GLU A 139 -5.59 10.66 -12.61
N VAL A 140 -5.62 9.33 -12.72
CA VAL A 140 -6.79 8.52 -12.37
C VAL A 140 -7.21 8.79 -10.92
N ILE A 141 -6.27 8.77 -9.98
CA ILE A 141 -6.57 8.95 -8.56
C ILE A 141 -7.14 10.34 -8.30
N THR A 142 -6.52 11.39 -8.87
CA THR A 142 -6.93 12.77 -8.60
C THR A 142 -8.26 13.13 -9.26
N GLU A 143 -8.52 12.67 -10.49
CA GLU A 143 -9.82 12.85 -11.15
C GLU A 143 -10.97 12.19 -10.36
N LEU A 144 -10.73 10.97 -9.88
CA LEU A 144 -11.72 10.23 -9.07
C LEU A 144 -11.93 10.90 -7.71
N LEU A 145 -10.86 11.38 -7.07
CA LEU A 145 -10.93 12.12 -5.82
C LEU A 145 -11.75 13.41 -5.97
N GLU A 146 -11.48 14.20 -7.02
CA GLU A 146 -12.19 15.46 -7.27
C GLU A 146 -13.67 15.21 -7.55
N ARG A 147 -13.98 14.18 -8.35
CA ARG A 147 -15.35 13.84 -8.74
C ARG A 147 -16.15 13.27 -7.58
N TYR A 148 -15.65 12.22 -6.94
CA TYR A 148 -16.41 11.44 -5.95
C TYR A 148 -16.07 11.78 -4.49
N GLY A 149 -14.95 12.44 -4.25
CA GLY A 149 -14.43 12.67 -2.90
C GLY A 149 -13.87 11.42 -2.25
N GLN A 150 -13.40 11.58 -1.02
CA GLN A 150 -12.96 10.49 -0.16
C GLN A 150 -13.69 10.50 1.18
N GLY A 151 -13.98 9.32 1.74
CA GLY A 151 -14.70 9.18 3.00
C GLY A 151 -15.42 7.85 3.16
N GLY A 152 -15.91 7.62 4.37
CA GLY A 152 -16.54 6.41 4.86
C GLY A 152 -15.69 5.74 5.94
N PRO A 153 -16.27 4.82 6.75
CA PRO A 153 -15.51 4.06 7.73
C PRO A 153 -14.33 3.33 7.08
N CYS A 154 -13.13 3.49 7.63
CA CYS A 154 -11.93 2.85 7.12
C CYS A 154 -11.62 1.51 7.80
N SER A 155 -12.53 0.93 8.59
CA SER A 155 -12.37 -0.40 9.19
C SER A 155 -13.73 -1.07 9.44
N ASP A 156 -13.79 -2.40 9.31
CA ASP A 156 -14.96 -3.19 9.72
C ASP A 156 -15.01 -3.46 11.24
N LEU A 157 -14.01 -2.99 12.00
CA LEU A 157 -13.91 -3.13 13.46
C LEU A 157 -14.12 -1.82 14.21
N MET A 158 -13.87 -0.67 13.56
CA MET A 158 -13.96 0.68 14.12
C MET A 158 -14.69 1.60 13.15
N THR A 159 -15.99 1.83 13.38
CA THR A 159 -16.87 2.50 12.41
C THR A 159 -16.71 4.02 12.36
N ASP A 160 -16.06 4.62 13.36
CA ASP A 160 -15.72 6.05 13.43
C ASP A 160 -14.29 6.35 12.96
N PHE A 161 -13.55 5.32 12.55
CA PHE A 161 -12.19 5.47 12.07
C PHE A 161 -12.18 5.98 10.61
N THR A 162 -11.91 7.26 10.41
CA THR A 162 -11.84 7.90 9.09
C THR A 162 -10.53 8.70 8.94
N TYR A 163 -10.07 8.83 7.70
CA TYR A 163 -8.85 9.57 7.36
C TYR A 163 -8.83 9.98 5.88
N HIS A 164 -7.99 10.97 5.56
CA HIS A 164 -7.56 11.24 4.18
C HIS A 164 -6.29 10.46 3.87
N ASN A 165 -5.81 10.53 2.63
CA ASN A 165 -4.76 9.64 2.18
C ASN A 165 -3.52 10.38 1.66
N SER A 166 -2.37 9.80 1.97
CA SER A 166 -1.13 10.01 1.25
C SER A 166 -0.83 8.75 0.44
N PHE A 167 -0.08 8.88 -0.65
CA PHE A 167 0.27 7.80 -1.56
C PHE A 167 1.71 7.96 -2.05
N ILE A 168 2.41 6.84 -2.20
CA ILE A 168 3.51 6.73 -3.16
C ILE A 168 3.01 5.92 -4.36
N ILE A 169 3.22 6.47 -5.54
CA ILE A 169 2.95 5.87 -6.84
C ILE A 169 4.30 5.78 -7.56
N ALA A 170 4.70 4.60 -8.03
CA ALA A 170 5.97 4.46 -8.75
C ALA A 170 5.83 3.57 -9.97
N ASP A 171 6.69 3.80 -10.94
CA ASP A 171 6.89 2.96 -12.12
C ASP A 171 8.41 2.80 -12.37
N PRO A 172 8.86 2.11 -13.43
CA PRO A 172 10.28 1.92 -13.69
C PRO A 172 11.10 3.20 -13.90
N LYS A 173 10.46 4.37 -14.14
CA LYS A 173 11.12 5.62 -14.48
C LYS A 173 11.11 6.62 -13.34
N GLU A 174 10.01 6.69 -12.61
CA GLU A 174 9.75 7.77 -11.66
C GLU A 174 8.84 7.34 -10.52
N ALA A 175 8.79 8.17 -9.49
CA ALA A 175 7.82 8.06 -8.43
C ALA A 175 7.15 9.42 -8.16
N TRP A 176 5.97 9.35 -7.56
CA TRP A 176 5.18 10.49 -7.14
C TRP A 176 4.75 10.27 -5.69
N VAL A 177 4.91 11.31 -4.87
CA VAL A 177 4.18 11.43 -3.62
C VAL A 177 2.92 12.22 -3.92
N LEU A 178 1.74 11.69 -3.56
CA LEU A 178 0.46 12.37 -3.67
C LEU A 178 -0.15 12.49 -2.28
N GLU A 179 -0.48 13.70 -1.86
CA GLU A 179 -1.11 13.95 -0.57
C GLU A 179 -2.43 14.69 -0.74
N THR A 180 -3.43 14.31 0.04
CA THR A 180 -4.81 14.77 -0.12
C THR A 180 -5.37 15.38 1.16
N ALA A 181 -6.22 16.39 1.00
CA ALA A 181 -7.00 17.02 2.06
C ALA A 181 -8.43 17.26 1.57
N GLY A 182 -9.39 16.45 2.00
CA GLY A 182 -10.75 16.49 1.47
C GLY A 182 -10.71 16.13 -0.02
N LYS A 183 -11.09 17.07 -0.89
CA LYS A 183 -10.98 16.91 -2.34
C LYS A 183 -9.75 17.56 -2.97
N VAL A 184 -9.04 18.41 -2.23
CA VAL A 184 -7.83 19.06 -2.77
C VAL A 184 -6.61 18.18 -2.56
N TRP A 185 -5.61 18.34 -3.43
CA TRP A 185 -4.42 17.52 -3.41
C TRP A 185 -3.20 18.28 -3.92
N ALA A 186 -2.02 17.79 -3.54
CA ALA A 186 -0.72 18.20 -4.06
C ALA A 186 0.12 16.95 -4.38
N ALA A 187 0.98 17.04 -5.37
CA ALA A 187 1.87 15.96 -5.77
C ALA A 187 3.30 16.46 -6.00
N GLU A 188 4.25 15.66 -5.55
CA GLU A 188 5.69 15.87 -5.69
C GLU A 188 6.29 14.77 -6.57
N LYS A 189 7.00 15.15 -7.62
CA LYS A 189 7.70 14.24 -8.53
C LYS A 189 9.09 13.89 -8.01
N ILE A 190 9.41 12.60 -8.00
CA ILE A 190 10.70 12.04 -7.57
C ILE A 190 11.32 11.29 -8.75
N THR A 191 12.47 11.77 -9.23
CA THR A 191 13.17 11.19 -10.38
C THR A 191 14.54 10.61 -10.05
N ALA A 192 15.00 10.78 -8.81
CA ALA A 192 16.27 10.25 -8.33
C ALA A 192 16.27 10.16 -6.79
N GLY A 193 17.16 9.33 -6.26
CA GLY A 193 17.36 9.20 -4.82
C GLY A 193 16.31 8.31 -4.16
N CYS A 194 15.97 8.61 -2.92
CA CYS A 194 14.97 7.88 -2.15
C CYS A 194 13.93 8.82 -1.53
N ARG A 195 12.71 8.31 -1.33
CA ARG A 195 11.62 9.03 -0.68
C ARG A 195 10.80 8.05 0.16
N ASN A 196 10.34 8.49 1.32
CA ASN A 196 9.42 7.74 2.16
C ASN A 196 8.36 8.66 2.75
N ILE A 197 7.20 8.09 3.07
CA ILE A 197 6.09 8.75 3.74
C ILE A 197 5.54 7.85 4.85
N SER A 198 4.90 8.48 5.82
CA SER A 198 4.23 7.85 6.97
C SER A 198 2.91 8.60 7.21
N ASN A 199 2.34 8.55 8.42
CA ASN A 199 1.08 9.22 8.79
C ASN A 199 1.13 10.74 8.97
N ALA A 200 1.91 11.43 8.16
CA ALA A 200 2.00 12.87 8.20
C ALA A 200 2.10 13.40 6.78
N LEU A 201 1.45 14.55 6.55
CA LEU A 201 1.71 15.32 5.33
C LEU A 201 3.18 15.74 5.32
N SER A 202 3.80 15.60 4.16
CA SER A 202 5.24 15.74 3.95
C SER A 202 5.58 16.60 2.74
N ILE A 203 4.63 16.85 1.83
CA ILE A 203 4.86 17.75 0.69
C ILE A 203 4.99 19.18 1.21
N GLY A 204 6.20 19.73 1.05
CA GLY A 204 6.54 21.09 1.46
C GLY A 204 6.15 22.13 0.42
N THR A 205 7.10 23.00 0.07
CA THR A 205 6.94 24.05 -0.94
C THR A 205 7.20 23.57 -2.37
N LYS A 206 7.91 22.44 -2.54
CA LYS A 206 8.09 21.79 -3.83
C LYS A 206 6.81 21.02 -4.19
N ILE A 207 5.99 21.62 -5.04
CA ILE A 207 4.73 21.06 -5.55
C ILE A 207 4.83 21.05 -7.07
N ASP A 208 4.81 19.86 -7.66
CA ASP A 208 4.95 19.67 -9.11
C ASP A 208 3.57 19.67 -9.79
N ARG A 209 2.53 19.14 -9.12
CA ARG A 209 1.12 19.20 -9.56
C ARG A 209 0.19 19.41 -8.36
N SER A 210 -0.96 20.02 -8.56
CA SER A 210 -1.98 20.20 -7.52
C SER A 210 -3.37 20.44 -8.10
N SER A 211 -4.39 20.39 -7.24
CA SER A 211 -5.72 20.97 -7.56
C SER A 211 -5.59 22.44 -7.95
N ALA A 212 -6.40 22.89 -8.92
CA ALA A 212 -6.38 24.27 -9.39
C ALA A 212 -6.79 25.28 -8.31
N ASP A 213 -7.70 24.89 -7.41
CA ASP A 213 -8.24 25.69 -6.32
C ASP A 213 -7.52 25.48 -4.97
N LEU A 214 -6.40 24.74 -4.96
CA LEU A 214 -5.69 24.34 -3.73
C LEU A 214 -5.42 25.50 -2.76
N LYS A 215 -4.99 26.66 -3.29
CA LYS A 215 -4.67 27.84 -2.48
C LYS A 215 -5.92 28.62 -2.08
N GLU A 216 -6.92 28.70 -2.96
CA GLU A 216 -8.20 29.36 -2.69
C GLU A 216 -8.93 28.67 -1.55
N VAL A 217 -8.98 27.34 -1.57
CA VAL A 217 -9.58 26.52 -0.50
C VAL A 217 -8.88 26.79 0.84
N ALA A 218 -7.55 26.87 0.85
CA ALA A 218 -6.80 27.18 2.07
C ALA A 218 -7.14 28.58 2.62
N GLN A 219 -7.20 29.59 1.75
CA GLN A 219 -7.53 30.97 2.14
C GLN A 219 -8.96 31.09 2.66
N LYS A 220 -9.93 30.46 1.97
CA LYS A 220 -11.34 30.46 2.36
C LYS A 220 -11.55 29.88 3.77
N HIS A 221 -10.75 28.90 4.17
CA HIS A 221 -10.80 28.31 5.51
C HIS A 221 -9.87 29.00 6.52
N GLY A 222 -9.16 30.06 6.12
CA GLY A 222 -8.19 30.76 6.98
C GLY A 222 -6.97 29.92 7.33
N PHE A 223 -6.61 28.93 6.50
CA PHE A 223 -5.45 28.06 6.71
C PHE A 223 -4.15 28.68 6.22
N TRP A 224 -4.26 29.59 5.25
CA TRP A 224 -3.16 30.35 4.67
C TRP A 224 -3.63 31.79 4.42
N ASP A 225 -2.81 32.76 4.77
CA ASP A 225 -3.11 34.20 4.64
C ASP A 225 -2.79 34.78 3.25
N GLY A 226 -2.26 33.95 2.34
CA GLY A 226 -1.83 34.37 1.02
C GLY A 226 -0.43 34.95 0.96
N GLN A 227 0.31 34.99 2.08
CA GLN A 227 1.66 35.52 2.15
C GLN A 227 2.70 34.39 2.26
N GLY A 228 3.89 34.65 1.72
CA GLY A 228 4.99 33.68 1.71
C GLY A 228 4.78 32.48 0.78
N ASP A 229 5.67 31.50 0.89
CA ASP A 229 5.61 30.27 0.10
C ASP A 229 4.50 29.35 0.61
N PHE A 230 3.75 28.76 -0.33
CA PHE A 230 2.72 27.79 0.00
C PHE A 230 3.35 26.43 0.31
N ASN A 231 3.25 25.98 1.56
CA ASN A 231 3.72 24.66 1.99
C ASN A 231 2.52 23.77 2.33
N PHE A 232 2.28 22.71 1.54
CA PHE A 232 1.07 21.90 1.63
C PHE A 232 0.92 21.25 3.01
N ALA A 233 1.98 20.61 3.50
CA ALA A 233 2.00 19.95 4.79
C ALA A 233 1.68 20.91 5.94
N SER A 234 2.34 22.07 6.01
CA SER A 234 2.10 23.04 7.09
C SER A 234 0.72 23.68 7.02
N VAL A 235 0.18 23.87 5.81
CA VAL A 235 -1.13 24.51 5.62
C VAL A 235 -2.27 23.56 5.97
N TYR A 236 -2.19 22.31 5.54
CA TYR A 236 -3.31 21.36 5.63
C TYR A 236 -3.20 20.32 6.75
N CYS A 237 -2.05 20.10 7.39
CA CYS A 237 -1.92 19.09 8.45
C CYS A 237 -2.71 19.50 9.70
N LYS A 238 -3.45 18.56 10.31
CA LYS A 238 -4.27 18.82 11.51
C LYS A 238 -3.42 19.00 12.78
N SER A 239 -2.27 18.35 12.85
CA SER A 239 -1.32 18.44 13.95
C SER A 239 -0.06 19.17 13.50
N ASN A 240 0.48 20.04 14.36
CA ASN A 240 1.73 20.75 14.10
C ASN A 240 2.91 19.76 14.06
N GLY A 241 3.20 19.20 12.88
CA GLY A 241 4.36 18.36 12.66
C GLY A 241 4.35 17.73 11.27
N SER A 242 5.23 18.21 10.39
CA SER A 242 5.79 17.45 9.28
C SER A 242 6.88 16.52 9.82
N GLY A 243 6.93 15.25 9.40
CA GLY A 243 7.96 14.31 9.87
C GLY A 243 7.56 13.54 11.12
N SER A 244 6.86 12.42 10.95
CA SER A 244 6.72 11.47 12.07
C SER A 244 8.09 10.88 12.45
N GLU A 245 8.28 10.46 13.70
CA GLU A 245 9.53 9.80 14.14
C GLU A 245 9.88 8.62 13.21
N ARG A 246 8.87 7.86 12.77
CA ARG A 246 9.03 6.76 11.81
C ARG A 246 9.50 7.23 10.44
N GLU A 247 8.95 8.33 9.95
CA GLU A 247 9.39 8.91 8.67
C GLU A 247 10.87 9.31 8.75
N ILE A 248 11.28 9.87 9.89
CA ILE A 248 12.68 10.25 10.14
C ILE A 248 13.60 9.03 10.19
N CYS A 249 13.23 8.02 10.99
CA CYS A 249 14.00 6.77 11.09
C CYS A 249 14.07 6.06 9.73
N GLY A 250 12.95 5.95 9.03
CA GLY A 250 12.87 5.36 7.69
C GLY A 250 13.79 6.05 6.69
N ARG A 251 13.80 7.39 6.68
CA ARG A 251 14.71 8.17 5.83
C ARG A 251 16.17 7.92 6.15
N ASN A 252 16.50 7.77 7.43
CA ASN A 252 17.87 7.48 7.87
C ASN A 252 18.30 6.06 7.49
N LEU A 253 17.39 5.07 7.61
CA LEU A 253 17.61 3.70 7.16
C LEU A 253 17.86 3.66 5.65
N LEU A 254 17.00 4.30 4.83
CA LEU A 254 17.19 4.36 3.39
C LEU A 254 18.54 4.98 3.03
N LYS A 255 18.89 6.13 3.62
CA LYS A 255 20.20 6.78 3.38
C LYS A 255 21.38 5.89 3.74
N THR A 256 21.28 5.13 4.82
CA THR A 256 22.36 4.26 5.30
C THR A 256 22.52 3.05 4.39
N LEU A 257 21.41 2.35 4.10
CA LEU A 257 21.40 1.13 3.30
C LEU A 257 21.65 1.40 1.81
N SER A 258 21.40 2.62 1.33
CA SER A 258 21.63 3.00 -0.07
C SER A 258 22.95 3.75 -0.30
N ALA A 259 23.82 3.87 0.72
CA ALA A 259 24.99 4.74 0.68
C ALA A 259 26.04 4.30 -0.36
N ASP A 260 26.11 3.01 -0.68
CA ASP A 260 27.05 2.43 -1.62
C ASP A 260 26.47 2.20 -3.03
N ASN A 261 25.23 2.64 -3.27
CA ASN A 261 24.48 2.45 -4.51
C ASN A 261 24.16 0.98 -4.88
N THR A 262 24.14 0.08 -3.89
CA THR A 262 23.82 -1.34 -4.10
C THR A 262 22.47 -1.75 -3.52
N PHE A 263 21.57 -0.80 -3.26
CA PHE A 263 20.29 -1.08 -2.60
C PHE A 263 19.45 -2.10 -3.40
N ASP A 264 19.00 -3.17 -2.75
CA ASP A 264 18.23 -4.26 -3.33
C ASP A 264 16.93 -4.58 -2.54
N VAL A 265 16.23 -5.65 -2.93
CA VAL A 265 15.02 -6.09 -2.23
C VAL A 265 15.29 -6.56 -0.79
N SER A 266 16.48 -7.10 -0.53
CA SER A 266 16.92 -7.57 0.80
C SER A 266 17.08 -6.38 1.75
N ASN A 267 17.65 -5.26 1.27
CA ASN A 267 17.71 -4.02 2.04
C ASN A 267 16.31 -3.49 2.34
N MET A 268 15.38 -3.55 1.39
CA MET A 268 14.00 -3.13 1.66
C MET A 268 13.29 -4.06 2.66
N PHE A 269 13.58 -5.38 2.63
CA PHE A 269 13.09 -6.29 3.66
C PHE A 269 13.59 -5.89 5.05
N GLU A 270 14.86 -5.47 5.17
CA GLU A 270 15.42 -4.98 6.44
C GLU A 270 14.65 -3.75 6.95
N VAL A 271 14.43 -2.76 6.09
CA VAL A 271 13.64 -1.55 6.42
C VAL A 271 12.24 -1.92 6.92
N LEU A 272 11.53 -2.77 6.18
CA LEU A 272 10.15 -3.14 6.52
C LEU A 272 10.04 -4.10 7.72
N ARG A 273 11.17 -4.62 8.20
CA ARG A 273 11.28 -5.49 9.40
C ARG A 273 11.79 -4.76 10.64
N ASP A 274 12.11 -3.48 10.51
CA ASP A 274 12.68 -2.70 11.60
C ASP A 274 11.62 -2.38 12.67
N GLU A 275 11.64 -3.15 13.75
CA GLU A 275 10.73 -2.96 14.89
C GLU A 275 11.15 -1.80 15.79
N ASP A 276 12.45 -1.48 15.84
CA ASP A 276 13.01 -0.46 16.74
C ASP A 276 12.57 0.95 16.34
N SER A 277 12.45 1.23 15.04
CA SER A 277 11.85 2.46 14.52
C SER A 277 10.33 2.47 14.56
N GLY A 278 9.69 1.32 14.81
CA GLY A 278 8.24 1.16 14.72
C GLY A 278 7.68 1.08 13.29
N ILE A 279 8.53 0.94 12.27
CA ILE A 279 8.12 0.66 10.88
C ILE A 279 7.47 -0.73 10.79
N CYS A 280 8.05 -1.72 11.46
CA CYS A 280 7.46 -3.04 11.64
C CYS A 280 6.72 -3.11 12.97
N ARG A 281 5.39 -3.19 12.92
CA ARG A 281 4.54 -3.27 14.12
C ARG A 281 4.20 -4.70 14.48
N LYS A 282 4.34 -5.04 15.76
CA LYS A 282 4.18 -6.41 16.27
C LYS A 282 2.73 -6.84 16.24
N SER A 283 2.48 -8.14 16.10
CA SER A 283 1.11 -8.70 16.00
C SER A 283 0.20 -8.35 17.19
N GLY A 284 0.75 -8.05 18.37
CA GLY A 284 0.00 -7.66 19.57
C GLY A 284 -0.27 -6.16 19.71
N ASP A 285 0.24 -5.33 18.80
CA ASP A 285 0.00 -3.89 18.82
C ASP A 285 -1.48 -3.56 18.55
N PRO A 286 -1.97 -2.36 18.90
CA PRO A 286 -3.32 -1.93 18.52
C PRO A 286 -3.52 -1.81 17.00
N PHE A 287 -2.44 -1.49 16.28
CA PHE A 287 -2.39 -1.48 14.81
C PHE A 287 -1.17 -2.27 14.35
N PRO A 288 -1.21 -3.62 14.34
CA PRO A 288 -0.10 -4.42 13.85
C PRO A 288 0.12 -4.19 12.35
N THR A 289 1.34 -4.45 11.86
CA THR A 289 1.56 -4.56 10.42
C THR A 289 0.89 -5.83 9.94
N THR A 290 -0.17 -5.71 9.15
CA THR A 290 -1.03 -6.84 8.73
C THR A 290 -0.63 -7.42 7.37
N GLY A 291 0.13 -6.67 6.58
CA GLY A 291 0.69 -7.10 5.32
C GLY A 291 1.85 -6.19 4.91
N SER A 292 2.73 -6.71 4.06
CA SER A 292 3.88 -5.98 3.53
C SER A 292 4.18 -6.38 2.09
N GLN A 293 4.63 -5.39 1.31
CA GLN A 293 5.02 -5.52 -0.08
C GLN A 293 6.41 -4.94 -0.31
N VAL A 294 7.22 -5.61 -1.11
CA VAL A 294 8.38 -5.02 -1.79
C VAL A 294 8.23 -5.25 -3.29
N SER A 295 8.68 -4.33 -4.13
CA SER A 295 8.65 -4.52 -5.58
C SER A 295 9.93 -4.03 -6.21
N LEU A 296 10.52 -4.88 -7.05
CA LEU A 296 11.62 -4.55 -7.94
C LEU A 296 11.06 -4.29 -9.34
N LEU A 297 11.10 -3.04 -9.76
CA LEU A 297 10.73 -2.60 -11.08
C LEU A 297 11.97 -2.53 -11.97
N SER A 298 12.19 -3.59 -12.75
CA SER A 298 13.24 -3.67 -13.77
C SER A 298 13.39 -2.41 -14.61
N ALA A 299 14.63 -2.05 -14.94
CA ALA A 299 14.98 -0.82 -15.63
C ALA A 299 14.18 -0.62 -16.93
N PRO A 300 13.79 0.64 -17.27
CA PRO A 300 13.06 0.93 -18.48
C PRO A 300 13.74 0.38 -19.74
N GLY A 301 13.00 -0.34 -20.58
CA GLY A 301 13.52 -0.89 -21.84
C GLY A 301 14.43 -2.11 -21.68
N SER A 302 14.69 -2.60 -20.46
CA SER A 302 15.50 -3.81 -20.23
C SER A 302 14.85 -5.08 -20.79
N GLY A 303 13.53 -5.09 -20.98
CA GLY A 303 12.75 -6.26 -21.38
C GLY A 303 12.66 -7.34 -20.29
N LYS A 304 13.20 -7.08 -19.10
CA LYS A 304 13.14 -7.98 -17.94
C LYS A 304 11.82 -7.80 -17.20
N PRO A 305 11.24 -8.88 -16.64
CA PRO A 305 10.00 -8.78 -15.88
C PRO A 305 10.21 -8.01 -14.57
N HIS A 306 9.13 -7.46 -14.02
CA HIS A 306 9.11 -6.92 -12.66
C HIS A 306 8.85 -8.04 -11.66
N CYS A 307 9.36 -7.91 -10.44
CA CYS A 307 9.15 -8.90 -9.37
C CYS A 307 8.57 -8.24 -8.11
N HIS A 308 7.50 -8.80 -7.59
CA HIS A 308 6.73 -8.26 -6.48
C HIS A 308 6.69 -9.27 -5.34
N TRP A 309 7.17 -8.89 -4.18
CA TRP A 309 7.30 -9.73 -3.00
C TRP A 309 6.23 -9.35 -1.97
N PHE A 310 5.51 -10.33 -1.44
CA PHE A 310 4.45 -10.10 -0.46
C PHE A 310 4.59 -11.01 0.75
N THR A 311 4.26 -10.53 1.95
CA THR A 311 4.19 -11.41 3.11
C THR A 311 2.92 -12.26 3.12
N ALA A 312 1.78 -11.70 2.71
CA ALA A 312 0.45 -12.30 2.85
C ALA A 312 0.09 -12.75 4.28
N THR A 313 0.85 -12.30 5.27
CA THR A 313 0.71 -12.58 6.70
C THR A 313 1.19 -11.36 7.51
N PRO A 314 0.68 -11.17 8.75
CA PRO A 314 1.07 -10.07 9.62
C PRO A 314 2.53 -10.15 10.09
N ASN A 315 3.06 -9.02 10.58
CA ASN A 315 4.39 -8.89 11.16
C ASN A 315 5.52 -9.35 10.20
N PRO A 316 6.04 -8.45 9.34
CA PRO A 316 7.14 -8.76 8.42
C PRO A 316 8.38 -9.37 9.08
N ARG A 317 8.66 -9.06 10.35
CA ARG A 317 9.75 -9.67 11.12
C ARG A 317 9.53 -11.19 11.25
N ALA A 318 8.31 -11.61 11.57
CA ALA A 318 7.92 -13.02 11.72
C ALA A 318 7.51 -13.72 10.42
N SER A 319 7.24 -12.95 9.36
CA SER A 319 6.74 -13.42 8.06
C SER A 319 7.83 -13.56 7.00
N VAL A 320 7.55 -14.33 5.94
CA VAL A 320 8.41 -14.42 4.76
C VAL A 320 7.78 -13.77 3.54
N PHE A 321 8.60 -13.07 2.77
CA PHE A 321 8.30 -12.46 1.50
C PHE A 321 8.30 -13.52 0.40
N LYS A 322 7.20 -13.57 -0.35
CA LYS A 322 6.97 -14.53 -1.41
C LYS A 322 6.94 -13.80 -2.76
N PRO A 323 7.72 -14.22 -3.76
CA PRO A 323 7.82 -13.51 -5.02
C PRO A 323 6.63 -13.80 -5.94
N PHE A 324 6.27 -12.82 -6.74
CA PHE A 324 5.25 -12.87 -7.78
C PHE A 324 5.77 -12.11 -9.00
N ILE A 325 5.66 -12.74 -10.16
CA ILE A 325 5.96 -12.15 -11.46
C ILE A 325 4.69 -12.25 -12.30
N PHE A 326 4.32 -11.16 -12.97
CA PHE A 326 3.20 -11.20 -13.90
C PHE A 326 3.54 -12.07 -15.11
N THR A 327 2.73 -13.10 -15.35
CA THR A 327 2.79 -13.95 -16.54
C THR A 327 1.37 -14.09 -17.13
N PRO A 328 1.23 -14.51 -18.39
CA PRO A 328 -0.09 -14.77 -18.99
C PRO A 328 -0.92 -15.84 -18.26
N ALA A 329 -0.27 -16.74 -17.52
CA ALA A 329 -0.90 -17.87 -16.84
C ALA A 329 -0.64 -17.88 -15.33
N ALA A 330 -0.28 -16.73 -14.75
CA ALA A 330 0.06 -16.60 -13.35
C ALA A 330 -1.07 -17.09 -12.43
N ARG A 331 -0.72 -17.91 -11.45
CA ARG A 331 -1.66 -18.48 -10.47
C ARG A 331 -1.21 -18.13 -9.06
N ILE A 332 -2.19 -17.94 -8.18
CA ILE A 332 -1.97 -17.69 -6.75
C ILE A 332 -2.72 -18.73 -5.92
N SER A 333 -2.19 -19.01 -4.72
CA SER A 333 -2.81 -19.98 -3.81
C SER A 333 -4.08 -19.43 -3.16
N GLN A 334 -5.09 -20.28 -3.00
CA GLN A 334 -6.31 -19.92 -2.24
C GLN A 334 -6.04 -19.76 -0.74
N HIS A 335 -4.88 -20.19 -0.24
CA HIS A 335 -4.53 -20.05 1.17
C HIS A 335 -4.32 -18.60 1.62
N THR A 336 -4.18 -17.65 0.69
CA THR A 336 -4.11 -16.21 0.96
C THR A 336 -5.45 -15.48 0.80
N CYS A 337 -6.52 -16.19 0.42
CA CYS A 337 -7.83 -15.59 0.14
C CYS A 337 -8.79 -15.79 1.33
N SER A 338 -9.51 -14.73 1.70
CA SER A 338 -10.51 -14.78 2.76
C SER A 338 -11.73 -15.62 2.36
N PRO A 339 -12.43 -16.27 3.30
CA PRO A 339 -13.72 -16.90 3.02
C PRO A 339 -14.74 -15.90 2.47
N THR A 340 -15.63 -16.37 1.60
CA THR A 340 -16.75 -15.57 1.08
C THR A 340 -18.00 -15.74 1.93
N PHE A 341 -18.79 -14.67 2.06
CA PHE A 341 -20.01 -14.65 2.86
C PHE A 341 -21.18 -14.15 2.01
N GLU A 342 -22.28 -14.92 1.96
CA GLU A 342 -23.48 -14.56 1.18
C GLU A 342 -24.09 -13.22 1.63
N ASN A 343 -24.22 -13.02 2.95
CA ASN A 343 -24.74 -11.79 3.55
C ASN A 343 -23.63 -10.98 4.22
N ASP A 344 -22.49 -10.77 3.54
CA ASP A 344 -21.33 -10.09 4.14
C ASP A 344 -21.71 -8.76 4.83
N PRO A 345 -21.44 -8.59 6.14
CA PRO A 345 -21.79 -7.37 6.87
C PRO A 345 -21.13 -6.10 6.33
N ALA A 346 -20.05 -6.23 5.55
CA ALA A 346 -19.45 -5.10 4.84
C ALA A 346 -20.29 -4.63 3.64
N LYS A 347 -21.24 -5.45 3.14
CA LYS A 347 -22.10 -5.16 1.98
C LYS A 347 -23.57 -4.91 2.32
N VAL A 348 -24.01 -5.30 3.52
CA VAL A 348 -25.38 -5.07 4.00
C VAL A 348 -25.45 -3.70 4.68
N VAL A 349 -26.45 -2.88 4.33
CA VAL A 349 -26.66 -1.54 4.93
C VAL A 349 -27.77 -1.62 6.00
N PRO A 350 -27.59 -1.06 7.21
CA PRO A 350 -26.37 -0.41 7.72
C PRO A 350 -25.21 -1.40 7.88
N ARG A 351 -23.98 -0.95 7.61
CA ARG A 351 -22.79 -1.80 7.57
C ARG A 351 -22.30 -2.21 8.94
N PHE A 352 -21.52 -3.29 8.97
CA PHE A 352 -20.75 -3.74 10.12
C PHE A 352 -21.58 -4.05 11.39
N GLN A 353 -22.87 -4.38 11.22
CA GLN A 353 -23.78 -4.70 12.34
C GLN A 353 -23.49 -6.05 13.01
N ARG A 354 -22.65 -6.88 12.38
CA ARG A 354 -22.20 -8.16 12.91
C ARG A 354 -20.78 -8.43 12.42
N ARG A 355 -20.05 -9.28 13.14
CA ARG A 355 -18.70 -9.71 12.76
C ARG A 355 -18.72 -11.05 12.03
N VAL A 356 -17.70 -11.27 11.21
CA VAL A 356 -17.40 -12.55 10.55
C VAL A 356 -15.91 -12.85 10.70
N ASP A 357 -15.54 -14.13 10.77
CA ASP A 357 -14.13 -14.53 10.79
C ASP A 357 -13.56 -14.53 9.37
N ARG A 358 -12.81 -13.48 9.04
CA ARG A 358 -12.18 -13.30 7.72
C ARG A 358 -10.82 -14.00 7.58
N ALA A 359 -10.33 -14.67 8.62
CA ALA A 359 -8.99 -15.24 8.59
C ALA A 359 -8.87 -16.38 7.56
N HIS A 360 -8.00 -16.17 6.58
CA HIS A 360 -7.65 -17.19 5.58
C HIS A 360 -6.73 -18.26 6.17
N THR A 361 -6.51 -19.35 5.42
CA THR A 361 -5.79 -20.53 5.93
C THR A 361 -4.36 -20.17 6.38
N LEU A 362 -3.63 -19.43 5.54
CA LEU A 362 -2.25 -19.05 5.83
C LEU A 362 -2.16 -18.15 7.08
N TYR A 363 -3.09 -17.18 7.24
CA TYR A 363 -3.16 -16.32 8.42
C TYR A 363 -3.30 -17.13 9.71
N LYS A 364 -4.22 -18.11 9.72
CA LYS A 364 -4.48 -18.97 10.89
C LYS A 364 -3.26 -19.80 11.27
N LEU A 365 -2.59 -20.39 10.28
CA LEU A 365 -1.40 -21.20 10.50
C LEU A 365 -0.21 -20.35 10.97
N HIS A 366 -0.01 -19.18 10.37
CA HIS A 366 1.05 -18.25 10.74
C HIS A 366 0.96 -17.79 12.21
N ALA A 367 -0.26 -17.53 12.70
CA ALA A 367 -0.49 -17.15 14.09
C ALA A 367 -0.05 -18.24 15.10
N GLY A 368 -0.16 -19.51 14.72
CA GLY A 368 0.24 -20.66 15.52
C GLY A 368 1.66 -21.19 15.25
N ALA A 369 2.39 -20.59 14.32
CA ALA A 369 3.70 -21.09 13.90
C ALA A 369 4.74 -21.05 15.02
N SER A 370 5.56 -22.11 15.13
CA SER A 370 6.70 -22.15 16.04
C SER A 370 7.87 -21.31 15.52
N ASP A 371 8.75 -20.89 16.42
CA ASP A 371 9.95 -20.14 16.04
C ASP A 371 10.91 -20.96 15.17
N SER A 372 10.94 -22.29 15.35
CA SER A 372 11.72 -23.20 14.50
C SER A 372 11.21 -23.20 13.05
N ALA A 373 9.88 -23.24 12.86
CA ALA A 373 9.28 -23.19 11.52
C ALA A 373 9.55 -21.82 10.87
N ARG A 374 9.43 -20.73 11.63
CA ARG A 374 9.75 -19.38 11.15
C ARG A 374 11.20 -19.24 10.71
N SER A 375 12.14 -19.76 11.51
CA SER A 375 13.57 -19.73 11.18
C SER A 375 13.86 -20.45 9.86
N LEU A 376 13.32 -21.66 9.69
CA LEU A 376 13.53 -22.43 8.46
C LEU A 376 12.95 -21.72 7.23
N LEU A 377 11.77 -21.11 7.36
CA LEU A 377 11.17 -20.34 6.28
C LEU A 377 12.00 -19.10 5.92
N LYS A 378 12.68 -18.47 6.89
CA LYS A 378 13.60 -17.34 6.60
C LYS A 378 14.81 -17.79 5.79
N ASP A 379 15.37 -18.96 6.07
CA ASP A 379 16.48 -19.51 5.27
C ASP A 379 16.03 -19.82 3.83
N MET A 380 14.78 -20.27 3.67
CA MET A 380 14.17 -20.48 2.35
C MET A 380 13.90 -19.16 1.62
N GLU A 381 13.47 -18.10 2.31
CA GLU A 381 13.33 -16.77 1.71
C GLU A 381 14.65 -16.29 1.14
N LEU A 382 15.75 -16.39 1.89
CA LEU A 382 17.08 -15.99 1.41
C LEU A 382 17.48 -16.76 0.15
N SER A 383 17.25 -18.08 0.13
CA SER A 383 17.52 -18.92 -1.04
C SER A 383 16.66 -18.51 -2.24
N CYS A 384 15.38 -18.22 -2.00
CA CYS A 384 14.44 -17.78 -3.02
C CYS A 384 14.83 -16.42 -3.62
N VAL A 385 15.31 -15.47 -2.80
CA VAL A 385 15.84 -14.18 -3.29
C VAL A 385 17.02 -14.39 -4.23
N VAL A 386 17.97 -15.27 -3.87
CA VAL A 386 19.12 -15.58 -4.73
C VAL A 386 18.68 -16.20 -6.06
N GLU A 387 17.76 -17.16 -6.03
CA GLU A 387 17.24 -17.83 -7.23
C GLU A 387 16.48 -16.86 -8.14
N VAL A 388 15.61 -16.02 -7.58
CA VAL A 388 14.84 -15.03 -8.35
C VAL A 388 15.75 -13.95 -8.90
N ASN A 389 16.73 -13.45 -8.14
CA ASN A 389 17.69 -12.47 -8.65
C ASN A 389 18.48 -13.05 -9.82
N LYS A 390 18.97 -14.28 -9.69
CA LYS A 390 19.66 -14.98 -10.78
C LYS A 390 18.76 -15.14 -12.01
N PHE A 391 17.51 -15.56 -11.82
CA PHE A 391 16.52 -15.66 -12.90
C PHE A 391 16.35 -14.31 -13.62
N LEU A 392 16.19 -13.20 -12.89
CA LEU A 392 16.04 -11.87 -13.47
C LEU A 392 17.33 -11.37 -14.15
N GLU A 393 18.50 -11.70 -13.62
CA GLU A 393 19.80 -11.37 -14.20
C GLU A 393 20.00 -12.07 -15.55
N ASP A 394 19.74 -13.38 -15.59
CA ASP A 394 19.90 -14.25 -16.75
C ASP A 394 18.76 -14.10 -17.79
N PHE A 395 17.64 -13.46 -17.43
CA PHE A 395 16.47 -13.33 -18.30
C PHE A 395 16.77 -12.57 -19.59
N ALA A 396 16.56 -13.24 -20.72
CA ALA A 396 16.65 -12.62 -22.04
C ALA A 396 15.29 -12.01 -22.45
N PRO A 397 15.24 -10.78 -23.00
CA PRO A 397 13.99 -10.18 -23.46
C PRO A 397 13.21 -11.09 -24.42
N GLY A 398 11.94 -11.34 -24.10
CA GLY A 398 11.07 -12.24 -24.87
C GLY A 398 11.19 -13.74 -24.51
N GLN A 399 12.04 -14.11 -23.55
CA GLN A 399 12.04 -15.44 -22.94
C GLN A 399 10.68 -15.75 -22.32
N SER A 400 10.28 -17.02 -22.39
CA SER A 400 9.04 -17.50 -21.76
C SER A 400 9.11 -17.37 -20.24
N LEU A 401 7.99 -16.94 -19.63
CA LEU A 401 7.84 -16.84 -18.18
C LEU A 401 7.11 -18.05 -17.56
N ASN A 402 6.85 -19.11 -18.32
CA ASN A 402 6.04 -20.23 -17.86
C ASN A 402 6.60 -20.93 -16.62
N GLU A 403 7.92 -20.90 -16.41
CA GLU A 403 8.55 -21.51 -15.22
C GLU A 403 8.23 -20.78 -13.91
N VAL A 404 7.74 -19.54 -14.00
CA VAL A 404 7.33 -18.73 -12.84
C VAL A 404 5.81 -18.51 -12.76
N ASP A 405 5.01 -19.23 -13.56
CA ASP A 405 3.53 -19.15 -13.52
C ASP A 405 2.95 -19.46 -12.13
N ASP A 406 3.54 -20.42 -11.42
CA ASP A 406 3.12 -20.86 -10.09
C ASP A 406 4.01 -20.33 -8.95
N LEU A 407 4.95 -19.41 -9.24
CA LEU A 407 6.00 -19.00 -8.29
C LEU A 407 5.45 -18.61 -6.90
N LEU A 408 4.48 -17.68 -6.85
CA LEU A 408 3.87 -17.27 -5.58
C LEU A 408 3.08 -18.41 -4.93
N LYS A 409 2.32 -19.16 -5.75
CA LYS A 409 1.46 -20.24 -5.29
C LYS A 409 2.29 -21.33 -4.59
N ASP A 410 3.38 -21.75 -5.19
CA ASP A 410 4.20 -22.85 -4.70
C ASP A 410 4.95 -22.48 -3.41
N VAL A 411 5.40 -21.23 -3.28
CA VAL A 411 6.00 -20.73 -2.02
C VAL A 411 4.94 -20.70 -0.90
N VAL A 412 3.72 -20.21 -1.18
CA VAL A 412 2.62 -20.22 -0.19
C VAL A 412 2.22 -21.65 0.21
N GLU A 413 2.06 -22.55 -0.75
CA GLU A 413 1.69 -23.94 -0.47
C GLU A 413 2.77 -24.68 0.33
N THR A 414 4.04 -24.34 0.08
CA THR A 414 5.18 -24.86 0.84
C THR A 414 5.18 -24.33 2.27
N GLU A 415 4.97 -23.03 2.48
CA GLU A 415 4.86 -22.43 3.82
C GLU A 415 3.72 -23.06 4.63
N VAL A 416 2.55 -23.28 4.02
CA VAL A 416 1.42 -23.97 4.66
C VAL A 416 1.78 -25.38 5.11
N LYS A 417 2.64 -26.09 4.38
CA LYS A 417 3.11 -27.44 4.77
C LYS A 417 4.08 -27.37 5.96
N PHE A 418 4.90 -26.33 6.07
CA PHE A 418 5.83 -26.16 7.20
C PHE A 418 5.15 -25.76 8.51
N TYR A 419 3.98 -25.12 8.44
CA TYR A 419 3.21 -24.76 9.63
C TYR A 419 2.31 -25.88 10.16
N LYS A 420 2.07 -26.93 9.37
CA LYS A 420 1.31 -28.11 9.78
C LYS A 420 2.23 -29.16 10.35
#